data_AF-A0A3M1UH72-F1
#
_entry.id   AF-A0A3M1UH72-F1
#
_cell.length_a   1.000
_cell.length_b   1.000
_cell.length_c   1.000
_cell.angle_alpha   90.00
_cell.angle_beta   90.00
_cell.angle_gamma   90.00
#
_symmetry.space_group_name_H-M   'P 1'
#
loop_
_entity.id
_entity.type
_entity.pdbx_description
1 polymer ?
#
loop_
_entity_poly.entity_id
_entity_poly.type
_entity_poly.pdbx_seq_one_letter_code
_entity_poly.pdbx_strand_id
1 'polypeptide(L)'
;METNELTYRDYLAIERTRLANERTFLAYFRTAVAMLASGIVIFKVEFFENIAWIGLILMGMAPAIFIIGLWRLLYVKRRIKRYYVQ
;
A
#
# COMPACT_ATOMS: atom_id res chain seq x y z
N MET A 1 -10.91 -1.86 -38.66
CA MET A 1 -10.72 -1.32 -37.30
C MET A 1 -11.51 -2.23 -36.39
N GLU A 2 -10.87 -3.26 -35.85
CA GLU A 2 -11.54 -4.23 -34.98
C GLU A 2 -11.80 -3.58 -33.62
N THR A 3 -13.06 -3.33 -33.32
CA THR A 3 -13.53 -2.89 -32.01
C THR A 3 -13.22 -4.01 -31.02
N ASN A 4 -12.21 -3.76 -30.19
CA ASN A 4 -11.72 -4.68 -29.16
C ASN A 4 -12.78 -4.80 -28.04
N GLU A 5 -13.84 -5.56 -28.31
CA GLU A 5 -14.76 -6.00 -27.27
C GLU A 5 -14.01 -7.01 -26.40
N LEU A 6 -13.54 -6.57 -25.23
CA LEU A 6 -13.06 -7.50 -24.20
C LEU A 6 -14.14 -8.57 -24.01
N THR A 7 -13.78 -9.81 -24.30
CA THR A 7 -14.64 -10.93 -23.92
C THR A 7 -14.80 -10.89 -22.40
N TYR A 8 -15.95 -11.30 -21.87
CA TYR A 8 -16.22 -11.33 -20.42
C TYR A 8 -15.08 -11.97 -19.59
N ARG A 9 -14.34 -12.91 -20.21
CA ARG A 9 -13.13 -13.54 -19.66
C ARG A 9 -11.96 -12.57 -19.43
N ASP A 10 -11.72 -11.65 -20.35
CA ASP A 10 -10.62 -10.67 -20.26
C ASP A 10 -10.91 -9.62 -19.19
N TYR A 11 -12.17 -9.20 -19.07
CA TYR A 11 -12.63 -8.37 -17.95
C TYR A 11 -12.35 -9.05 -16.59
N LEU A 12 -12.75 -10.32 -16.47
CA LEU A 12 -12.49 -11.14 -15.27
C LEU A 12 -10.99 -11.37 -14.99
N ALA A 13 -10.14 -11.40 -16.02
CA ALA A 13 -8.69 -11.51 -15.85
C ALA A 13 -8.07 -10.20 -15.32
N ILE A 14 -8.54 -9.06 -15.81
CA ILE A 14 -8.13 -7.73 -15.34
C ILE A 14 -8.57 -7.51 -13.88
N GLU A 15 -9.80 -7.87 -13.54
CA GLU A 15 -10.32 -7.70 -12.20
C GLU A 15 -9.58 -8.56 -11.17
N ARG A 16 -9.22 -9.81 -11.52
CA ARG A 16 -8.37 -10.66 -10.66
C ARG A 16 -6.99 -10.05 -10.40
N THR A 17 -6.39 -9.43 -11.42
CA THR A 17 -5.10 -8.74 -11.29
C THR A 17 -5.23 -7.48 -10.41
N ARG A 18 -6.33 -6.73 -10.56
CA ARG A 18 -6.64 -5.56 -9.72
C ARG A 18 -6.81 -5.96 -8.26
N LEU A 19 -7.61 -6.99 -7.99
CA LEU A 19 -7.90 -7.47 -6.63
C LEU A 19 -6.64 -7.99 -5.94
N ALA A 20 -5.75 -8.67 -6.69
CA ALA A 20 -4.46 -9.10 -6.19
C ALA A 20 -3.56 -7.91 -5.81
N ASN A 21 -3.54 -6.85 -6.61
CA ASN A 21 -2.75 -5.65 -6.32
C ASN A 21 -3.31 -4.82 -5.14
N GLU A 22 -4.63 -4.76 -4.99
CA GLU A 22 -5.29 -4.19 -3.80
C GLU A 22 -4.97 -4.98 -2.53
N ARG A 23 -4.95 -6.33 -2.61
CA ARG A 23 -4.52 -7.18 -1.49
C ARG A 23 -3.09 -6.88 -1.07
N THR A 24 -2.18 -6.72 -2.03
CA THR A 24 -0.79 -6.35 -1.74
C THR A 24 -0.71 -4.99 -1.06
N PHE A 25 -1.48 -4.01 -1.53
CA PHE A 25 -1.57 -2.70 -0.87
C PHE A 25 -2.09 -2.79 0.57
N LEU A 26 -3.16 -3.56 0.80
CA LEU A 26 -3.70 -3.77 2.15
C LEU A 26 -2.70 -4.47 3.09
N ALA A 27 -1.84 -5.33 2.55
CA ALA A 27 -0.74 -5.93 3.32
C ALA A 27 0.31 -4.87 3.73
N TYR A 28 0.73 -4.01 2.80
CA TYR A 28 1.62 -2.88 3.12
C TYR A 28 0.99 -1.91 4.13
N PHE A 29 -0.31 -1.62 3.98
CA PHE A 29 -1.05 -0.79 4.92
C PHE A 29 -1.05 -1.39 6.32
N ARG A 30 -1.37 -2.68 6.45
CA ARG A 30 -1.33 -3.40 7.72
C ARG A 30 0.04 -3.30 8.39
N THR A 31 1.12 -3.53 7.65
CA THR A 31 2.48 -3.44 8.22
C THR A 31 2.83 -2.03 8.69
N ALA A 32 2.40 -1.00 7.94
CA ALA A 32 2.65 0.39 8.32
C ALA A 32 1.87 0.79 9.58
N VAL A 33 0.61 0.38 9.70
CA VAL A 33 -0.22 0.66 10.90
C VAL A 33 0.34 -0.08 12.11
N ALA A 34 0.75 -1.34 11.97
CA ALA A 34 1.35 -2.10 13.06
C ALA A 34 2.66 -1.46 13.54
N MET A 35 3.53 -1.01 12.61
CA MET A 35 4.75 -0.28 12.96
C MET A 35 4.44 1.05 13.64
N LEU A 36 3.50 1.86 13.13
CA LEU A 36 3.06 3.11 13.78
C LEU A 36 2.57 2.85 15.20
N ALA A 37 1.65 1.89 15.38
CA ALA A 37 1.10 1.57 16.68
C ALA A 37 2.20 1.14 17.67
N SER A 38 3.12 0.28 17.24
CA SER A 38 4.26 -0.12 18.07
C SER A 38 5.19 1.05 18.42
N GLY A 39 5.47 1.96 17.48
CA GLY A 39 6.29 3.15 17.73
C GLY A 39 5.64 4.10 18.72
N ILE A 40 4.32 4.32 18.61
CA ILE A 40 3.54 5.14 19.55
C ILE A 40 3.56 4.53 20.95
N VAL A 41 3.36 3.21 21.07
CA VAL A 41 3.40 2.51 22.35
C VAL A 41 4.78 2.65 23.01
N ILE A 42 5.86 2.41 22.27
CA ILE A 42 7.23 2.55 22.79
C ILE A 42 7.50 4.00 23.22
N PHE A 43 7.03 4.98 22.43
CA PHE A 43 7.24 6.40 22.73
C PHE A 43 6.47 6.89 23.96
N LYS A 44 5.26 6.37 24.20
CA LYS A 44 4.40 6.81 25.33
C LYS A 44 4.69 6.12 26.65
N VAL A 45 5.40 5.00 26.64
CA VAL A 45 5.67 4.23 27.85
C VAL A 45 6.93 4.79 28.52
N GLU A 46 6.75 5.45 29.67
CA GLU A 46 7.82 6.08 30.48
C GLU A 46 8.90 5.08 30.94
N PHE A 47 8.60 3.78 30.95
CA PHE A 47 9.58 2.72 31.26
C PHE A 47 10.71 2.59 30.22
N PHE A 48 10.55 3.23 29.06
CA PHE A 48 11.38 3.06 27.88
C PHE A 48 12.16 4.32 27.47
N GLU A 49 12.43 5.26 28.38
CA GLU A 49 13.19 6.49 28.08
C GLU A 49 14.51 6.23 27.33
N ASN A 50 15.25 5.18 27.71
CA ASN A 50 16.50 4.78 27.03
C ASN A 50 16.32 4.25 25.60
N ILE A 51 15.11 3.83 25.21
CA ILE A 51 14.79 3.33 23.87
C ILE A 51 13.78 4.23 23.12
N ALA A 52 13.43 5.40 23.67
CA ALA A 52 12.48 6.34 23.06
C ALA A 52 12.93 6.78 21.64
N TRP A 53 14.24 6.86 21.41
CA TRP A 53 14.83 7.12 20.09
C TRP A 53 14.49 6.05 19.04
N ILE A 54 14.38 4.78 19.44
CA ILE A 54 13.93 3.69 18.56
C ILE A 54 12.46 3.88 18.19
N GLY A 55 11.63 4.29 19.14
CA GLY A 55 10.22 4.66 18.91
C GLY A 55 10.08 5.79 17.88
N LEU A 56 10.93 6.82 17.96
CA LEU A 56 10.98 7.93 17.01
C LEU A 56 11.36 7.47 15.59
N ILE A 57 12.40 6.64 15.46
CA ILE A 57 12.81 6.06 14.16
C ILE A 57 11.68 5.23 13.55
N LEU A 58 11.03 4.41 14.36
CA LEU A 58 9.94 3.54 13.92
C LEU A 58 8.70 4.35 13.49
N MET A 59 8.38 5.40 14.25
CA MET A 59 7.31 6.33 13.94
C MET A 59 7.60 7.16 12.67
N GLY A 60 8.87 7.45 12.38
CA GLY A 60 9.31 8.10 11.13
C GLY A 60 9.34 7.16 9.92
N MET A 61 9.75 5.90 10.09
CA MET A 61 9.77 4.90 9.02
C MET A 61 8.37 4.47 8.57
N ALA A 62 7.41 4.44 9.49
CA ALA A 62 6.07 3.96 9.19
C ALA A 62 5.30 4.81 8.14
N PRO A 63 5.29 6.16 8.17
CA PRO A 63 4.73 6.96 7.08
C PRO A 63 5.53 6.79 5.78
N ALA A 64 6.85 6.56 5.83
CA ALA A 64 7.63 6.27 4.63
C ALA A 64 7.16 4.97 3.94
N ILE A 65 6.98 3.90 4.70
CA ILE A 65 6.45 2.62 4.18
C ILE A 65 5.02 2.78 3.67
N PHE A 66 4.20 3.56 4.37
CA PHE A 66 2.83 3.87 3.94
C PHE A 66 2.81 4.65 2.61
N ILE A 67 3.65 5.68 2.46
CA ILE A 67 3.78 6.46 1.23
C ILE A 67 4.24 5.59 0.06
N ILE A 68 5.22 4.70 0.28
CA ILE A 68 5.68 3.74 -0.75
C ILE A 68 4.54 2.82 -1.18
N GLY A 69 3.77 2.28 -0.22
CA GLY A 69 2.61 1.44 -0.51
C GLY A 69 1.52 2.18 -1.28
N LEU A 70 1.21 3.41 -0.88
CA LEU A 70 0.21 4.27 -1.52
C LEU A 70 0.62 4.66 -2.94
N TRP A 71 1.89 5.03 -3.13
CA TRP A 71 2.44 5.36 -4.44
C TRP A 71 2.39 4.15 -5.38
N ARG A 72 2.72 2.95 -4.89
CA ARG A 72 2.63 1.69 -5.66
C ARG A 72 1.21 1.40 -6.12
N LEU A 73 0.22 1.57 -5.24
CA LEU A 73 -1.20 1.39 -5.59
C LEU A 73 -1.62 2.40 -6.67
N LEU A 74 -1.32 3.69 -6.48
CA LEU A 74 -1.67 4.74 -7.42
C LEU A 74 -0.97 4.59 -8.78
N TYR A 75 0.29 4.18 -8.79
CA TYR A 75 1.06 3.93 -10.01
C TYR A 75 0.44 2.81 -10.86
N VAL A 76 0.12 1.67 -10.24
CA VAL A 76 -0.51 0.55 -10.95
C VAL A 76 -1.92 0.93 -11.44
N LYS A 77 -2.70 1.63 -10.61
CA LYS A 77 -4.04 2.10 -10.98
C LYS A 77 -4.01 3.09 -12.16
N ARG A 78 -2.97 3.94 -12.25
CA ARG A 78 -2.76 4.88 -13.38
C ARG A 78 -2.29 4.20 -14.66
N ARG A 79 -1.48 3.13 -14.59
CA ARG A 79 -1.00 2.38 -15.76
C ARG A 79 -2.14 1.69 -16.51
N ILE A 80 -3.12 1.14 -15.80
CA ILE A 80 -4.27 0.47 -16.41
C ILE A 80 -5.18 1.47 -17.14
N LYS A 81 -5.32 2.70 -16.62
CA LYS A 81 -6.19 3.72 -17.23
C LYS A 81 -5.67 4.26 -18.57
N ARG A 82 -4.37 4.16 -18.87
CA ARG A 82 -3.79 4.65 -20.14
C ARG A 82 -3.94 3.68 -21.31
N TYR A 83 -4.06 2.38 -21.06
CA TYR A 83 -4.14 1.38 -22.12
C TYR A 83 -5.57 1.12 -22.64
N TYR A 84 -6.57 1.78 -22.04
CA TYR A 84 -7.98 1.50 -22.32
C TYR A 84 -8.80 2.75 -22.75
N VAL A 85 -8.12 3.87 -23.00
CA VAL A 85 -8.74 5.12 -23.51
C VAL A 85 -8.07 5.55 -24.82
N GLN A 86 -7.46 4.61 -25.56
CA GLN A 86 -7.09 4.76 -26.95
C GLN A 86 -7.59 3.55 -27.73
#